data_AF-A0A7C1M9Q2-F1
#
_entry.id   AF-A0A7C1M9Q2-F1
#
_cell.length_a   1.000
_cell.length_b   1.000
_cell.length_c   1.000
_cell.angle_alpha   90.00
_cell.angle_beta   90.00
_cell.angle_gamma   90.00
#
_symmetry.space_group_name_H-M   'P 1'
#
loop_
_entity.id
_entity.type
_entity.pdbx_description
1 polymer ?
#
loop_
_entity_poly.entity_id
_entity_poly.type
_entity_poly.pdbx_seq_one_letter_code
_entity_poly.pdbx_strand_id
1 'polypeptide(L)' 'MQLNICDFAKMIEFSLVRPDATEKDIEEFCCIVRENNFATAC' A
#
# COMPACT_ATOMS: atom_id res chain seq x y z
N MET A 1 4.51 -14.13 20.21
CA MET A 1 4.58 -12.79 19.62
C MET A 1 3.24 -12.54 18.93
N GLN A 2 2.35 -11.74 19.52
CA GLN A 2 1.12 -11.32 18.84
C GLN A 2 1.47 -10.07 18.03
N LEU A 3 1.59 -10.24 16.72
CA LEU A 3 1.73 -9.11 15.80
C LEU A 3 0.35 -8.47 15.66
N ASN A 4 0.27 -7.18 16.00
CA ASN A 4 -0.94 -6.42 15.73
C ASN A 4 -1.06 -6.21 14.20
N ILE A 5 -2.29 -6.06 13.68
CA ILE A 5 -2.51 -5.97 12.23
C ILE A 5 -1.82 -4.74 11.59
N CYS A 6 -1.66 -3.66 12.34
CA CYS A 6 -0.92 -2.47 11.95
C CYS A 6 0.61 -2.71 11.94
N ASP A 7 1.13 -3.63 12.77
CA ASP A 7 2.54 -4.05 12.68
C ASP A 7 2.76 -4.97 11.49
N PHE A 8 1.76 -5.77 11.12
CA PHE A 8 1.81 -6.59 9.90
C PHE A 8 1.79 -5.73 8.63
N ALA A 9 0.98 -4.67 8.59
CA ALA A 9 0.93 -3.75 7.45
C ALA A 9 2.30 -3.15 7.11
N LYS A 10 3.11 -2.80 8.11
CA LYS A 10 4.49 -2.32 7.95
C LYS A 10 5.48 -3.35 7.40
N MET A 11 5.05 -4.57 7.14
CA MET A 11 5.84 -5.62 6.50
C MET A 11 5.33 -6.00 5.11
N ILE A 12 4.22 -5.39 4.67
CA ILE A 12 3.63 -5.66 3.36
C ILE A 12 4.16 -4.64 2.35
N GLU A 13 4.67 -5.16 1.24
CA GLU A 13 4.86 -4.41 0.00
C GLU A 13 3.55 -4.43 -0.77
N PHE A 14 2.97 -3.25 -1.00
CA PHE A 14 1.72 -3.10 -1.73
C PHE A 14 2.03 -2.57 -3.12
N SER A 15 1.73 -3.32 -4.18
CA SER A 15 2.12 -2.96 -5.54
C SER A 15 0.92 -2.70 -6.45
N LEU A 16 1.00 -1.66 -7.30
CA LEU A 16 -0.01 -1.36 -8.32
C LEU A 16 0.42 -1.96 -9.66
N VAL A 17 0.09 -3.24 -9.87
CA VAL A 17 0.41 -3.93 -11.14
C VAL A 17 -0.73 -3.71 -12.15
N ARG A 18 -0.83 -2.49 -12.67
CA ARG A 18 -1.78 -2.12 -13.73
C ARG A 18 -1.08 -1.31 -14.84
N PRO A 19 -0.82 -1.91 -16.01
CA PRO A 19 -0.14 -1.21 -17.11
C PRO A 19 -0.99 -0.10 -17.74
N ASP A 20 -2.30 -0.08 -17.46
CA ASP A 20 -3.27 0.92 -17.89
C ASP A 20 -3.58 1.96 -16.79
N ALA A 21 -2.84 1.96 -15.69
CA ALA A 21 -3.09 2.86 -14.56
C ALA A 21 -3.04 4.32 -15.01
N THR A 22 -4.07 5.07 -14.65
CA THR A 22 -4.13 6.51 -14.84
C THR A 22 -3.51 7.23 -13.66
N GLU A 23 -3.25 8.54 -13.81
CA GLU A 23 -2.76 9.39 -12.71
C GLU A 23 -3.70 9.35 -11.49
N LYS A 24 -5.01 9.26 -11.71
CA LYS A 24 -6.01 9.13 -10.64
C LYS A 24 -5.91 7.79 -9.90
N ASP A 25 -5.63 6.69 -10.63
CA ASP A 25 -5.42 5.38 -10.00
C ASP A 25 -4.17 5.40 -9.10
N ILE A 26 -3.12 6.12 -9.53
CA ILE A 26 -1.88 6.28 -8.76
C ILE A 26 -2.12 7.12 -7.49
N GLU A 27 -2.87 8.22 -7.58
CA GLU A 27 -3.24 9.02 -6.42
C GLU A 27 -4.04 8.22 -5.39
N GLU A 28 -5.02 7.43 -5.86
CA GLU A 28 -5.84 6.57 -4.99
C GLU A 28 -4.99 5.49 -4.33
N PHE A 29 -4.08 4.85 -5.09
CA PHE A 29 -3.11 3.90 -4.56
C PHE A 29 -2.22 4.52 -3.48
N CYS A 30 -1.71 5.72 -3.70
CA CYS A 30 -0.88 6.42 -2.70
C CYS A 30 -1.67 6.75 -1.42
N CYS A 31 -2.96 7.11 -1.55
CA CYS A 31 -3.84 7.30 -0.39
C CYS A 31 -3.98 6.01 0.41
N ILE A 32 -4.24 4.88 -0.25
CA ILE A 32 -4.40 3.57 0.39
C ILE A 32 -3.12 3.16 1.13
N VAL A 33 -1.95 3.34 0.52
CA VAL A 33 -0.65 3.05 1.14
C VAL A 33 -0.46 3.84 2.42
N ARG A 34 -0.77 5.14 2.39
CA ARG A 34 -0.60 6.04 3.53
C ARG A 34 -1.58 5.72 4.66
N GLU A 35 -2.85 5.47 4.34
CA GLU A 35 -3.89 5.16 5.34
C GLU A 35 -3.65 3.83 6.05
N ASN A 36 -3.11 2.84 5.34
CA ASN A 36 -2.86 1.51 5.89
C ASN A 36 -1.44 1.33 6.44
N ASN A 37 -0.56 2.34 6.30
CA ASN A 37 0.80 2.33 6.81
C ASN A 37 1.63 1.15 6.26
N PHE A 38 1.50 0.86 4.96
CA PHE A 38 2.29 -0.18 4.31
C PHE A 38 3.78 0.18 4.28
N ALA A 39 4.63 -0.85 4.28
CA ALA A 39 6.08 -0.68 4.36
C ALA A 39 6.65 0.06 3.14
N THR A 40 6.19 -0.36 1.97
CA THR A 40 6.68 0.05 0.67
C THR A 40 5.54 -0.01 -0.34
N ALA A 41 5.62 0.86 -1.33
CA ALA A 41 4.71 0.91 -2.47
C ALA A 41 5.52 0.81 -3.76
N CYS A 42 5.09 -0.04 -4.69
CA CYS A 42 5.80 -0.31 -5.93
C CYS A 42 4.88 -0.31 -7.16
#